data_AF-A0AB38PA03-F1
#
_entry.id   AF-A0AB38PA03-F1
#
_cell.length_a   1.000
_cell.length_b   1.000
_cell.length_c   1.000
_cell.angle_alpha   90.00
_cell.angle_beta   90.00
_cell.angle_gamma   90.00
#
_symmetry.space_group_name_H-M   'P 1'
#
loop_
_entity.id
_entity.type
_entity.pdbx_description
1 polymer ?
#
loop_
_entity_poly.entity_id
_entity_poly.type
_entity_poly.pdbx_seq_one_letter_code
_entity_poly.pdbx_strand_id
1 'polypeptide(L)'
;MMTGKRPDGTVFASGAAEGEVQDFPAPVRGWGVTIDGKDESGTAVTDATNGIPPMEWFNVLQQKTDQNLLWLLQNALPDWLAGTWPKGAVVVNGDVVWRAQRDTTTEPSSSNGDWLALFPLQNLDGRYVPQTRKINGHALNTDANVTAQDIFNGQAVAIGNAVDLNTLTTPGIYFQAANAQAASGKNYPEANAGSLEVYKHAGITQVYRVYNNSRQYARTLYGGTWSAWGKIYDTNNKPTASDTAALPITGGNVTGAVSVGAAKKFSINPQNSATLDAHLNHWGNADRPTVLEFGDTTSYHFYSQRNKDGSIIFTSAGTLNPANWSNFDARYYTQTAANGKFQPKGSYTPTGTSYTKTESDAKYPAAFRTGARVKLSNLNAAGDWSSKVPAGAVNIASITAGDDRITAAYYAYPQYYLNGKWVNFSGA
;
A
#
# COMPACT_ATOMS: atom_id res chain seq x y z
N MET A 1 -28.71 43.27 -56.03
CA MET A 1 -28.53 44.55 -55.31
C MET A 1 -28.34 45.64 -56.35
N MET A 2 -29.11 46.72 -56.29
CA MET A 2 -28.84 47.90 -57.13
C MET A 2 -27.44 48.42 -56.78
N THR A 3 -26.49 48.30 -57.69
CA THR A 3 -25.23 49.03 -57.64
C THR A 3 -25.57 50.50 -57.82
N GLY A 4 -25.67 51.24 -56.72
CA GLY A 4 -25.92 52.68 -56.74
C GLY A 4 -24.80 53.36 -57.52
N LYS A 5 -25.08 53.78 -58.75
CA LYS A 5 -24.18 54.68 -59.48
C LYS A 5 -24.15 56.00 -58.71
N ARG A 6 -22.94 56.47 -58.38
CA ARG A 6 -22.70 57.79 -57.77
C ARG A 6 -23.33 58.88 -58.65
N PRO A 7 -24.14 59.80 -58.11
CA PRO A 7 -24.62 60.96 -58.86
C PRO A 7 -23.44 61.82 -59.32
N ASP A 8 -23.55 62.40 -60.52
CA ASP A 8 -22.52 63.21 -61.19
C ASP A 8 -22.13 64.53 -60.48
N GLY A 9 -22.78 64.86 -59.36
CA GLY A 9 -22.51 66.06 -58.56
C GLY A 9 -22.87 67.37 -59.25
N THR A 10 -23.33 67.33 -60.50
CA THR A 10 -23.75 68.48 -61.29
C THR A 10 -25.23 68.74 -61.04
N VAL A 11 -25.53 69.85 -60.38
CA VAL A 11 -26.91 70.30 -60.12
C VAL A 11 -27.51 70.96 -61.37
N PHE A 12 -26.66 71.47 -62.26
CA PHE A 12 -27.04 72.09 -63.52
C PHE A 12 -26.10 71.64 -64.63
N ALA A 13 -26.62 71.59 -65.86
CA ALA A 13 -25.82 71.36 -67.06
C ALA A 13 -24.89 72.56 -67.28
N SER A 14 -23.75 72.59 -66.60
CA SER A 14 -22.73 73.63 -66.70
C SER A 14 -22.05 73.68 -68.08
N GLY A 15 -22.55 72.92 -69.06
CA GLY A 15 -22.12 72.91 -70.46
C GLY A 15 -23.26 72.99 -71.47
N ALA A 16 -24.50 73.31 -71.06
CA ALA A 16 -25.61 73.48 -72.01
C ALA A 16 -25.35 74.72 -72.89
N ALA A 17 -25.32 74.52 -74.21
CA ALA A 17 -25.21 75.62 -75.17
C ALA A 17 -26.57 76.34 -75.32
N GLU A 18 -26.53 77.61 -75.70
CA GLU A 18 -27.73 78.41 -75.98
C GLU A 18 -28.57 77.72 -77.09
N GLY A 19 -29.77 77.23 -76.75
CA GLY A 19 -30.68 76.55 -77.69
C GLY A 19 -30.60 75.03 -77.77
N GLU A 20 -29.84 74.36 -76.90
CA GLU A 20 -29.79 72.88 -76.86
C GLU A 20 -31.08 72.28 -76.28
N VAL A 21 -31.97 71.78 -77.16
CA VAL A 21 -33.15 70.98 -76.76
C VAL A 21 -32.75 69.51 -76.75
N GLN A 22 -32.12 69.06 -75.68
CA GLN A 22 -32.10 67.64 -75.31
C GLN A 22 -33.41 67.30 -74.59
N ASP A 23 -33.85 66.04 -74.66
CA ASP A 23 -34.96 65.52 -73.85
C ASP A 23 -34.59 65.57 -72.36
N PHE A 24 -34.73 66.75 -71.75
CA PHE A 24 -34.36 66.97 -70.36
C PHE A 24 -35.26 68.01 -69.67
N PRO A 25 -35.77 67.74 -68.46
CA PRO A 25 -35.65 66.51 -67.64
C PRO A 25 -36.95 65.65 -67.60
N ALA A 26 -36.87 64.31 -67.54
CA ALA A 26 -38.07 63.48 -67.25
C ALA A 26 -37.77 62.10 -66.61
N PRO A 27 -37.79 61.95 -65.27
CA PRO A 27 -37.77 60.63 -64.61
C PRO A 27 -39.16 59.95 -64.54
N VAL A 28 -39.91 59.94 -65.66
CA VAL A 28 -41.33 59.57 -65.84
C VAL A 28 -42.35 60.52 -65.18
N ARG A 29 -42.41 61.75 -65.73
CA ARG A 29 -43.46 62.79 -65.69
C ARG A 29 -44.58 62.62 -64.64
N GLY A 30 -44.58 63.47 -63.63
CA GLY A 30 -45.63 63.57 -62.62
C GLY A 30 -45.88 65.00 -62.12
N TRP A 31 -47.10 65.49 -62.40
CA TRP A 31 -47.82 66.73 -62.04
C TRP A 31 -47.13 68.10 -62.29
N GLY A 32 -47.05 68.46 -63.58
CA GLY A 32 -47.69 69.68 -64.12
C GLY A 32 -46.86 70.96 -64.25
N VAL A 33 -46.27 71.21 -65.42
CA VAL A 33 -46.65 72.24 -66.43
C VAL A 33 -45.83 71.95 -67.70
N THR A 34 -46.50 72.00 -68.85
CA THR A 34 -46.07 71.57 -70.17
C THR A 34 -44.97 72.47 -70.74
N ILE A 35 -43.87 71.86 -71.21
CA ILE A 35 -42.85 72.50 -72.09
C ILE A 35 -43.35 72.62 -73.55
N ASP A 36 -44.66 72.64 -73.78
CA ASP A 36 -45.21 72.82 -75.13
C ASP A 36 -45.09 74.29 -75.62
N GLY A 37 -44.47 75.14 -74.80
CA GLY A 37 -44.22 76.55 -75.09
C GLY A 37 -45.51 77.34 -75.08
N LYS A 38 -46.56 76.90 -74.37
CA LYS A 38 -47.88 77.55 -74.38
C LYS A 38 -48.34 77.99 -72.99
N ASP A 39 -49.13 79.06 -72.96
CA ASP A 39 -49.80 79.53 -71.75
C ASP A 39 -51.03 78.67 -71.40
N GLU A 40 -51.69 78.99 -70.29
CA GLU A 40 -52.90 78.32 -69.81
C GLU A 40 -54.07 78.33 -70.83
N SER A 41 -53.97 79.16 -71.87
CA SER A 41 -54.94 79.27 -72.97
C SER A 41 -54.52 78.49 -74.23
N GLY A 42 -53.37 77.82 -74.20
CA GLY A 42 -52.83 77.04 -75.33
C GLY A 42 -52.12 77.88 -76.40
N THR A 43 -51.78 79.13 -76.09
CA THR A 43 -51.12 80.08 -77.01
C THR A 43 -49.61 80.02 -76.83
N ALA A 44 -48.84 79.99 -77.92
CA ALA A 44 -47.38 79.94 -77.84
C ALA A 44 -46.83 81.19 -77.14
N VAL A 45 -46.10 81.02 -76.04
CA VAL A 45 -45.46 82.06 -75.24
C VAL A 45 -43.97 81.76 -75.05
N THR A 46 -43.18 82.81 -74.97
CA THR A 46 -41.71 82.71 -74.81
C THR A 46 -41.28 82.20 -73.44
N ASP A 47 -42.18 82.25 -72.45
CA ASP A 47 -41.96 81.68 -71.11
C ASP A 47 -43.28 81.08 -70.58
N ALA A 48 -43.54 79.83 -70.93
CA ALA A 48 -44.71 79.08 -70.47
C ALA A 48 -44.72 78.81 -68.96
N THR A 49 -43.60 79.09 -68.27
CA THR A 49 -43.45 78.88 -66.83
C THR A 49 -43.69 80.16 -66.02
N ASN A 50 -43.76 81.32 -66.68
CA ASN A 50 -43.90 82.64 -66.04
C ASN A 50 -42.91 82.84 -64.88
N GLY A 51 -41.68 82.37 -65.06
CA GLY A 51 -40.62 82.39 -64.05
C GLY A 51 -40.79 81.43 -62.86
N ILE A 52 -41.78 80.54 -62.86
CA ILE A 52 -42.02 79.55 -61.79
C ILE A 52 -41.45 78.20 -62.22
N PRO A 53 -40.39 77.68 -61.56
CA PRO A 53 -39.80 76.40 -61.93
C PRO A 53 -40.81 75.26 -61.80
N PRO A 54 -40.95 74.37 -62.81
CA PRO A 54 -41.90 73.26 -62.75
C PRO A 54 -41.47 72.23 -61.69
N MET A 55 -42.45 71.52 -61.11
CA MET A 55 -42.23 70.50 -60.08
C MET A 55 -41.29 69.36 -60.50
N GLU A 56 -41.13 69.14 -61.81
CA GLU A 56 -40.19 68.17 -62.34
C GLU A 56 -38.73 68.51 -61.98
N TRP A 57 -38.39 69.80 -61.91
CA TRP A 57 -37.06 70.24 -61.51
C TRP A 57 -36.82 69.95 -60.03
N PHE A 58 -37.81 70.25 -59.18
CA PHE A 58 -37.75 69.95 -57.76
C PHE A 58 -37.63 68.44 -57.49
N ASN A 59 -38.38 67.61 -58.22
CA ASN A 59 -38.34 66.15 -58.07
C ASN A 59 -36.97 65.57 -58.45
N VAL A 60 -36.34 66.08 -59.52
CA VAL A 60 -34.99 65.66 -59.93
C VAL A 60 -33.94 66.09 -58.90
N LEU A 61 -34.03 67.31 -58.39
CA LEU A 61 -33.15 67.82 -57.34
C LEU A 61 -33.26 66.97 -56.06
N GLN A 62 -34.49 66.62 -55.66
CA GLN A 62 -34.74 65.76 -54.52
C GLN A 62 -34.18 64.35 -54.75
N GLN A 63 -34.43 63.75 -55.92
CA GLN A 63 -33.93 62.42 -56.25
C GLN A 63 -32.40 62.37 -56.23
N LYS A 64 -31.71 63.37 -56.79
CA LYS A 64 -30.24 63.44 -56.75
C LYS A 64 -29.72 63.59 -55.32
N THR A 65 -30.40 64.39 -54.48
CA THR A 65 -30.06 64.58 -53.07
C THR A 65 -30.23 63.28 -52.28
N ASP A 66 -31.36 62.59 -52.46
CA ASP A 66 -31.67 61.32 -51.79
C ASP A 66 -30.70 60.22 -52.22
N GLN A 67 -30.34 60.15 -53.50
CA GLN A 67 -29.33 59.20 -54.00
C GLN A 67 -27.94 59.47 -53.42
N ASN A 68 -27.54 60.74 -53.29
CA ASN A 68 -26.26 61.11 -52.67
C ASN A 68 -26.24 60.74 -51.17
N LEU A 69 -27.32 61.05 -50.44
CA LEU A 69 -27.45 60.69 -49.03
C LEU A 69 -27.44 59.17 -48.83
N LEU A 70 -28.17 58.43 -49.66
CA LEU A 70 -28.20 56.97 -49.63
C LEU A 70 -26.82 56.38 -49.88
N TRP A 71 -26.07 56.91 -50.85
CA TRP A 71 -24.71 56.48 -51.13
C TRP A 71 -23.77 56.71 -49.94
N LEU A 72 -23.86 57.87 -49.26
CA LEU A 72 -23.09 58.17 -48.05
C LEU A 72 -23.45 57.23 -46.89
N LEU A 73 -24.74 56.95 -46.69
CA LEU A 73 -25.21 56.00 -45.67
C LEU A 73 -24.72 54.57 -45.93
N GLN A 74 -24.56 54.17 -47.20
CA GLN A 74 -24.09 52.83 -47.58
C GLN A 74 -22.57 52.67 -47.46
N ASN A 75 -21.79 53.71 -47.76
CA ASN A 75 -20.32 53.62 -47.82
C ASN A 75 -19.60 54.16 -46.57
N ALA A 76 -20.34 54.73 -45.60
CA ALA A 76 -19.89 55.25 -44.30
C ALA A 76 -18.86 56.41 -44.34
N LEU A 77 -18.08 56.55 -45.41
CA LEU A 77 -17.09 57.60 -45.63
C LEU A 77 -17.26 58.18 -47.04
N PRO A 78 -17.21 59.51 -47.21
CA PRO A 78 -17.30 60.14 -48.52
C PRO A 78 -16.00 59.97 -49.33
N ASP A 79 -16.10 59.84 -50.65
CA ASP A 79 -14.95 59.99 -51.54
C ASP A 79 -14.46 61.44 -51.53
N TRP A 80 -13.16 61.65 -51.72
CA TRP A 80 -12.63 62.98 -51.93
C TRP A 80 -13.19 63.57 -53.23
N LEU A 81 -13.48 64.86 -53.17
CA LEU A 81 -13.88 65.70 -54.29
C LEU A 81 -13.17 67.05 -54.18
N ALA A 82 -12.90 67.65 -55.33
CA ALA A 82 -12.43 69.02 -55.40
C ALA A 82 -13.42 69.96 -54.67
N GLY A 83 -12.95 70.63 -53.63
CA GLY A 83 -13.77 71.43 -52.73
C GLY A 83 -13.02 71.78 -51.46
N THR A 84 -13.66 72.53 -50.56
CA THR A 84 -13.07 72.89 -49.26
C THR A 84 -13.44 71.85 -48.21
N TRP A 85 -12.43 71.23 -47.59
CA TRP A 85 -12.60 70.25 -46.53
C TRP A 85 -12.06 70.82 -45.21
N PRO A 86 -12.86 70.81 -44.11
CA PRO A 86 -12.42 71.33 -42.83
C PRO A 86 -11.44 70.38 -42.12
N LYS A 87 -10.62 70.92 -41.22
CA LYS A 87 -9.75 70.13 -40.34
C LYS A 87 -10.54 69.01 -39.65
N GLY A 88 -10.03 67.79 -39.74
CA GLY A 88 -10.63 66.59 -39.14
C GLY A 88 -11.61 65.85 -40.04
N ALA A 89 -11.99 66.41 -41.20
CA ALA A 89 -12.80 65.70 -42.18
C ALA A 89 -12.10 64.43 -42.65
N VAL A 90 -12.89 63.37 -42.88
CA VAL A 90 -12.39 62.06 -43.34
C VAL A 90 -12.97 61.76 -44.71
N VAL A 91 -12.10 61.39 -45.64
CA VAL A 91 -12.45 61.07 -47.02
C VAL A 91 -11.75 59.80 -47.48
N VAL A 92 -12.27 59.19 -48.53
CA VAL A 92 -11.61 58.12 -49.27
C VAL A 92 -11.03 58.71 -50.56
N ASN A 93 -9.74 58.55 -50.82
CA ASN A 93 -9.16 58.88 -52.13
C ASN A 93 -8.34 57.71 -52.63
N GLY A 94 -8.72 57.17 -53.80
CA GLY A 94 -8.28 55.84 -54.25
C GLY A 94 -8.62 54.76 -53.21
N ASP A 95 -7.66 53.90 -52.90
CA ASP A 95 -7.81 52.81 -51.92
C ASP A 95 -7.38 53.21 -50.51
N VAL A 96 -7.37 54.50 -50.14
CA VAL A 96 -6.89 54.97 -48.83
C VAL A 96 -7.89 55.93 -48.18
N VAL A 97 -8.10 55.74 -46.88
CA VAL A 97 -8.84 56.66 -46.01
C VAL A 97 -7.90 57.74 -45.49
N TRP A 98 -8.25 59.00 -45.66
CA TRP A 98 -7.47 60.17 -45.29
C TRP A 98 -8.21 61.04 -44.28
N ARG A 99 -7.48 61.73 -43.41
CA ARG A 99 -8.01 62.77 -42.51
C ARG A 99 -7.31 64.11 -42.76
N ALA A 100 -8.10 65.15 -43.02
CA ALA A 100 -7.59 66.52 -43.15
C ALA A 100 -6.95 66.98 -41.83
N GLN A 101 -5.71 67.48 -41.89
CA GLN A 101 -4.97 68.02 -40.73
C GLN A 101 -5.23 69.51 -40.51
N ARG A 102 -5.81 70.19 -41.51
CA ARG A 102 -6.20 71.59 -41.54
C ARG A 102 -7.32 71.79 -42.57
N ASP A 103 -7.90 72.97 -42.62
CA ASP A 103 -8.79 73.33 -43.73
C ASP A 103 -7.99 73.31 -45.04
N THR A 104 -8.44 72.55 -46.03
CA THR A 104 -7.68 72.34 -47.26
C THR A 104 -8.60 72.16 -48.47
N THR A 105 -8.11 72.60 -49.63
CA THR A 105 -8.73 72.37 -50.94
C THR A 105 -7.91 71.41 -51.81
N THR A 106 -6.77 70.94 -51.29
CA THR A 106 -5.83 70.11 -52.04
C THR A 106 -6.26 68.64 -52.03
N GLU A 107 -5.89 67.92 -53.08
CA GLU A 107 -6.12 66.48 -53.16
C GLU A 107 -5.27 65.73 -52.10
N PRO A 108 -5.82 64.68 -51.45
CA PRO A 108 -5.07 63.88 -50.49
C PRO A 108 -3.78 63.32 -51.05
N SER A 109 -2.68 63.65 -50.39
CA SER A 109 -1.34 63.18 -50.72
C SER A 109 -0.50 63.09 -49.44
N SER A 110 0.46 62.16 -49.40
CA SER A 110 1.41 62.04 -48.30
C SER A 110 2.47 63.14 -48.29
N SER A 111 2.59 63.92 -49.38
CA SER A 111 3.68 64.88 -49.56
C SER A 111 3.36 66.32 -49.12
N ASN A 112 2.09 66.70 -49.03
CA ASN A 112 1.69 68.11 -48.80
C ASN A 112 1.44 68.44 -47.31
N GLY A 113 1.33 67.44 -46.43
CA GLY A 113 1.10 67.62 -44.99
C GLY A 113 -0.30 68.15 -44.62
N ASP A 114 -1.17 68.38 -45.61
CA ASP A 114 -2.57 68.76 -45.41
C ASP A 114 -3.42 67.55 -45.02
N TRP A 115 -2.98 66.35 -45.38
CA TRP A 115 -3.70 65.10 -45.18
C TRP A 115 -2.88 64.07 -44.42
N LEU A 116 -3.53 63.35 -43.52
CA LEU A 116 -2.98 62.17 -42.83
C LEU A 116 -3.62 60.92 -43.43
N ALA A 117 -2.80 60.07 -44.06
CA ALA A 117 -3.22 58.72 -44.45
C ALA A 117 -3.53 57.91 -43.18
N LEU A 118 -4.75 57.39 -43.05
CA LEU A 118 -5.15 56.58 -41.90
C LEU A 118 -4.89 55.09 -42.17
N PHE A 119 -5.52 54.53 -43.21
CA PHE A 119 -5.40 53.12 -43.58
C PHE A 119 -5.94 52.86 -44.99
N PRO A 120 -5.47 51.81 -45.68
CA PRO A 120 -6.09 51.35 -46.93
C PRO A 120 -7.56 50.95 -46.73
N LEU A 121 -8.44 51.23 -47.69
CA LEU A 121 -9.86 50.92 -47.64
C LEU A 121 -10.12 49.42 -47.44
N GLN A 122 -9.30 48.55 -48.05
CA GLN A 122 -9.33 47.10 -47.83
C GLN A 122 -9.09 46.66 -46.38
N ASN A 123 -8.50 47.52 -45.55
CA ASN A 123 -8.21 47.25 -44.14
C ASN A 123 -9.28 47.79 -43.18
N LEU A 124 -10.43 48.27 -43.69
CA LEU A 124 -11.50 48.80 -42.84
C LEU A 124 -11.98 47.76 -41.81
N ASP A 125 -11.99 46.48 -42.22
CA ASP A 125 -12.33 45.30 -41.40
C ASP A 125 -11.17 44.80 -40.51
N GLY A 126 -9.92 45.08 -40.87
CA GLY A 126 -8.72 44.59 -40.17
C GLY A 126 -8.42 45.28 -38.83
N ARG A 127 -9.22 46.26 -38.42
CA ARG A 127 -8.99 47.08 -37.22
C ARG A 127 -9.32 46.40 -35.89
N TYR A 128 -9.87 45.18 -35.91
CA TYR A 128 -10.23 44.48 -34.67
C TYR A 128 -9.05 43.81 -33.96
N VAL A 129 -7.89 43.61 -34.63
CA VAL A 129 -6.72 42.99 -33.99
C VAL A 129 -5.42 43.73 -34.39
N PRO A 130 -4.67 44.30 -33.42
CA PRO A 130 -3.39 44.95 -33.71
C PRO A 130 -2.35 43.97 -34.27
N GLN A 131 -2.03 44.09 -35.56
CA GLN A 131 -1.12 43.19 -36.29
C GLN A 131 0.35 43.25 -35.83
N THR A 132 0.72 44.25 -35.01
CA THR A 132 2.08 44.41 -34.48
C THR A 132 2.31 43.72 -33.13
N ARG A 133 1.25 43.22 -32.49
CA ARG A 133 1.33 42.53 -31.20
C ARG A 133 1.56 41.03 -31.41
N LYS A 134 2.14 40.39 -30.39
CA LYS A 134 2.41 38.95 -30.38
C LYS A 134 1.85 38.30 -29.10
N ILE A 135 1.48 37.03 -29.18
CA ILE A 135 1.18 36.16 -28.04
C ILE A 135 2.17 35.00 -28.06
N ASN A 136 2.97 34.83 -27.01
CA ASN A 136 4.02 33.81 -26.92
C ASN A 136 4.94 33.74 -28.17
N GLY A 137 5.23 34.89 -28.78
CA GLY A 137 6.06 34.98 -30.00
C GLY A 137 5.29 34.92 -31.32
N HIS A 138 4.03 34.47 -31.32
CA HIS A 138 3.16 34.37 -32.51
C HIS A 138 2.52 35.71 -32.84
N ALA A 139 2.60 36.14 -34.10
CA ALA A 139 1.98 37.39 -34.56
C ALA A 139 0.45 37.26 -34.64
N LEU A 140 -0.25 38.36 -34.38
CA LEU A 140 -1.72 38.40 -34.44
C LEU A 140 -2.25 38.78 -35.84
N ASN A 141 -1.69 38.17 -36.89
CA ASN A 141 -2.05 38.45 -38.28
C ASN A 141 -2.67 37.25 -39.01
N THR A 142 -2.61 36.05 -38.42
CA THR A 142 -3.23 34.81 -38.91
C THR A 142 -3.64 33.93 -37.73
N ASP A 143 -4.38 32.85 -37.99
CA ASP A 143 -4.57 31.79 -37.00
C ASP A 143 -3.20 31.22 -36.57
N ALA A 144 -3.04 31.03 -35.27
CA ALA A 144 -1.82 30.49 -34.67
C ALA A 144 -2.18 29.54 -33.53
N ASN A 145 -1.49 28.39 -33.47
CA ASN A 145 -1.64 27.43 -32.39
C ASN A 145 -0.70 27.82 -31.24
N VAL A 146 -1.25 28.16 -30.08
CA VAL A 146 -0.47 28.26 -28.83
C VAL A 146 -0.30 26.86 -28.27
N THR A 147 0.94 26.38 -28.24
CA THR A 147 1.29 25.02 -27.86
C THR A 147 1.74 24.92 -26.41
N ALA A 148 1.84 23.69 -25.91
CA ALA A 148 2.47 23.43 -24.62
C ALA A 148 3.94 23.93 -24.58
N GLN A 149 4.70 23.80 -25.67
CA GLN A 149 6.10 24.27 -25.68
C GLN A 149 6.22 25.79 -25.50
N ASP A 150 5.29 26.56 -26.05
CA ASP A 150 5.25 28.02 -25.87
C ASP A 150 5.19 28.41 -24.38
N ILE A 151 4.63 27.54 -23.54
CA ILE A 151 4.51 27.70 -22.09
C ILE A 151 5.70 27.05 -21.37
N PHE A 152 5.97 25.77 -21.62
CA PHE A 152 6.97 25.00 -20.85
C PHE A 152 8.42 25.34 -21.19
N ASN A 153 8.74 25.72 -22.44
CA ASN A 153 10.11 25.99 -22.87
C ASN A 153 10.49 27.48 -22.74
N GLY A 154 9.54 28.39 -22.97
CA GLY A 154 9.80 29.83 -23.05
C GLY A 154 9.34 30.66 -21.85
N GLN A 155 8.43 30.13 -21.02
CA GLN A 155 7.80 30.90 -19.93
C GLN A 155 8.07 30.35 -18.53
N ALA A 156 8.79 29.23 -18.42
CA ALA A 156 9.25 28.76 -17.13
C ALA A 156 10.15 29.82 -16.47
N VAL A 157 9.90 30.11 -15.19
CA VAL A 157 10.57 31.20 -14.48
C VAL A 157 11.81 30.68 -13.74
N ALA A 158 12.97 31.26 -14.03
CA ALA A 158 14.18 30.95 -13.29
C ALA A 158 14.04 31.40 -11.82
N ILE A 159 14.27 30.49 -10.88
CA ILE A 159 14.17 30.81 -9.45
C ILE A 159 15.30 31.75 -9.02
N GLY A 160 16.52 31.53 -9.52
CA GLY A 160 17.69 32.36 -9.20
C GLY A 160 18.43 31.91 -7.93
N ASN A 161 19.35 32.75 -7.47
CA ASN A 161 20.26 32.44 -6.36
C ASN A 161 19.64 32.74 -4.99
N ALA A 162 19.83 31.83 -4.02
CA ALA A 162 19.49 32.01 -2.60
C ALA A 162 18.02 32.38 -2.33
N VAL A 163 17.10 31.95 -3.20
CA VAL A 163 15.67 32.22 -3.05
C VAL A 163 15.05 31.32 -1.99
N ASP A 164 14.09 31.88 -1.25
CA ASP A 164 13.24 31.13 -0.34
C ASP A 164 12.01 30.61 -1.10
N LEU A 165 11.84 29.30 -1.21
CA LEU A 165 10.69 28.71 -1.90
C LEU A 165 9.34 29.07 -1.26
N ASN A 166 9.31 29.54 -0.01
CA ASN A 166 8.07 30.03 0.62
C ASN A 166 7.55 31.32 -0.02
N THR A 167 8.37 32.08 -0.76
CA THR A 167 7.93 33.29 -1.47
C THR A 167 7.33 33.00 -2.84
N LEU A 168 7.49 31.76 -3.36
CA LEU A 168 6.96 31.36 -4.66
C LEU A 168 5.55 30.77 -4.52
N THR A 169 4.58 31.67 -4.30
CA THR A 169 3.16 31.31 -4.11
C THR A 169 2.30 31.54 -5.35
N THR A 170 2.83 32.20 -6.37
CA THR A 170 2.13 32.42 -7.64
C THR A 170 2.06 31.11 -8.41
N PRO A 171 0.87 30.67 -8.85
CA PRO A 171 0.74 29.47 -9.68
C PRO A 171 1.57 29.59 -10.96
N GLY A 172 2.31 28.55 -11.29
CA GLY A 172 3.24 28.59 -12.41
C GLY A 172 4.29 27.50 -12.37
N ILE A 173 5.20 27.58 -13.33
CA ILE A 173 6.29 26.63 -13.53
C ILE A 173 7.60 27.38 -13.38
N TYR A 174 8.45 26.86 -12.53
CA TYR A 174 9.71 27.44 -12.16
C TYR A 174 10.82 26.40 -12.31
N PHE A 175 12.05 26.87 -12.44
CA PHE A 175 13.21 25.98 -12.46
C PHE A 175 14.38 26.55 -11.67
N GLN A 176 15.07 25.68 -10.94
CA GLN A 176 16.35 25.93 -10.32
C GLN A 176 17.44 25.31 -11.19
N ALA A 177 18.28 26.15 -11.80
CA ALA A 177 19.27 25.73 -12.78
C ALA A 177 20.53 25.10 -12.16
N ALA A 178 20.83 25.37 -10.89
CA ALA A 178 22.09 24.94 -10.28
C ALA A 178 21.93 24.40 -8.85
N ASN A 179 22.65 23.31 -8.53
CA ASN A 179 22.70 22.75 -7.18
C ASN A 179 23.19 23.78 -6.16
N ALA A 180 24.17 24.62 -6.51
CA ALA A 180 24.71 25.65 -5.63
C ALA A 180 23.66 26.71 -5.24
N GLN A 181 22.75 27.05 -6.16
CA GLN A 181 21.67 28.01 -5.92
C GLN A 181 20.52 27.40 -5.11
N ALA A 182 20.25 26.10 -5.28
CA ALA A 182 19.35 25.35 -4.39
C ALA A 182 19.93 25.26 -2.96
N ALA A 183 21.22 24.95 -2.85
CA ALA A 183 21.93 24.80 -1.58
C ALA A 183 22.00 26.10 -0.77
N SER A 184 22.14 27.26 -1.45
CA SER A 184 22.12 28.57 -0.81
C SER A 184 20.70 29.11 -0.55
N GLY A 185 19.68 28.48 -1.13
CA GLY A 185 18.28 28.83 -0.97
C GLY A 185 17.68 28.37 0.36
N LYS A 186 16.42 28.74 0.58
CA LYS A 186 15.65 28.33 1.76
C LYS A 186 14.42 27.52 1.36
N ASN A 187 14.01 26.61 2.25
CA ASN A 187 12.82 25.78 2.09
C ASN A 187 12.81 24.87 0.85
N TYR A 188 13.99 24.55 0.30
CA TYR A 188 14.15 23.46 -0.65
C TYR A 188 14.00 22.10 0.05
N PRO A 189 13.40 21.09 -0.60
CA PRO A 189 13.38 19.73 -0.05
C PRO A 189 14.76 19.07 -0.06
N GLU A 190 15.64 19.48 -0.97
CA GLU A 190 17.04 19.06 -1.05
C GLU A 190 17.91 20.09 -1.78
N ALA A 191 19.22 20.06 -1.55
CA ALA A 191 20.22 20.96 -2.14
C ALA A 191 20.58 20.58 -3.60
N ASN A 192 19.58 20.32 -4.44
CA ASN A 192 19.75 19.91 -5.83
C ASN A 192 18.86 20.75 -6.77
N ALA A 193 19.36 21.00 -7.98
CA ALA A 193 18.62 21.61 -9.08
C ALA A 193 17.38 20.78 -9.46
N GLY A 194 16.39 21.43 -10.08
CA GLY A 194 15.12 20.81 -10.35
C GLY A 194 14.06 21.75 -10.88
N SER A 195 12.89 21.21 -11.19
CA SER A 195 11.69 21.98 -11.52
C SER A 195 10.80 22.12 -10.29
N LEU A 196 10.12 23.26 -10.20
CA LEU A 196 9.10 23.55 -9.20
C LEU A 196 7.80 23.91 -9.92
N GLU A 197 6.74 23.19 -9.59
CA GLU A 197 5.38 23.50 -10.03
C GLU A 197 4.59 24.03 -8.84
N VAL A 198 3.82 25.10 -9.07
CA VAL A 198 2.94 25.72 -8.06
C VAL A 198 1.49 25.63 -8.56
N TYR A 199 0.64 24.91 -7.84
CA TYR A 199 -0.75 24.66 -8.19
C TYR A 199 -1.71 25.41 -7.26
N LYS A 200 -2.72 26.08 -7.82
CA LYS A 200 -3.73 26.82 -7.05
C LYS A 200 -4.85 25.90 -6.52
N HIS A 201 -5.23 26.10 -5.26
CA HIS A 201 -6.50 25.65 -4.68
C HIS A 201 -6.93 26.64 -3.57
N ALA A 202 -7.67 26.22 -2.54
CA ALA A 202 -7.93 27.05 -1.34
C ALA A 202 -6.64 27.60 -0.69
N GLY A 203 -5.48 27.01 -1.00
CA GLY A 203 -4.14 27.50 -0.74
C GLY A 203 -3.29 27.32 -2.01
N ILE A 204 -2.06 26.79 -1.89
CA ILE A 204 -1.29 26.29 -3.03
C ILE A 204 -0.54 25.00 -2.68
N THR A 205 -0.28 24.17 -3.68
CA THR A 205 0.63 23.02 -3.57
C THR A 205 1.88 23.29 -4.37
N GLN A 206 3.03 23.01 -3.78
CA GLN A 206 4.32 22.97 -4.47
C GLN A 206 4.73 21.52 -4.73
N VAL A 207 5.20 21.24 -5.95
CA VAL A 207 5.83 19.96 -6.31
C VAL A 207 7.22 20.24 -6.84
N TYR A 208 8.24 19.62 -6.23
CA TYR A 208 9.63 19.76 -6.65
C TYR A 208 10.13 18.44 -7.23
N ARG A 209 10.72 18.47 -8.43
CA ARG A 209 11.33 17.31 -9.08
C ARG A 209 12.80 17.55 -9.32
N VAL A 210 13.61 16.61 -8.86
CA VAL A 210 15.07 16.70 -8.92
C VAL A 210 15.53 16.40 -10.35
N TYR A 211 16.44 17.22 -10.89
CA TYR A 211 16.78 17.19 -12.32
C TYR A 211 17.42 15.89 -12.83
N ASN A 212 18.11 15.14 -11.96
CA ASN A 212 18.99 14.03 -12.36
C ASN A 212 18.55 12.65 -11.87
N ASN A 213 17.36 12.54 -11.27
CA ASN A 213 16.80 11.27 -10.82
C ASN A 213 15.28 11.36 -10.67
N SER A 214 14.66 10.30 -10.18
CA SER A 214 13.20 10.23 -10.04
C SER A 214 12.66 10.87 -8.76
N ARG A 215 13.50 11.41 -7.87
CA ARG A 215 13.05 11.94 -6.58
C ARG A 215 12.11 13.13 -6.79
N GLN A 216 10.98 13.07 -6.10
CA GLN A 216 9.98 14.14 -6.09
C GLN A 216 9.51 14.41 -4.67
N TYR A 217 9.10 15.66 -4.44
CA TYR A 217 8.60 16.12 -3.15
C TYR A 217 7.36 16.96 -3.37
N ALA A 218 6.40 16.90 -2.44
CA ALA A 218 5.22 17.75 -2.45
C ALA A 218 4.97 18.37 -1.07
N ARG A 219 4.48 19.60 -1.05
CA ARG A 219 4.00 20.27 0.17
C ARG A 219 2.88 21.25 -0.15
N THR A 220 2.13 21.65 0.87
CA THR A 220 0.98 22.54 0.71
C THR A 220 1.08 23.72 1.66
N LEU A 221 0.68 24.91 1.17
CA LEU A 221 0.41 26.10 1.96
C LEU A 221 -1.11 26.24 2.11
N TYR A 222 -1.61 26.22 3.35
CA TYR A 222 -3.03 26.44 3.64
C TYR A 222 -3.19 27.27 4.93
N GLY A 223 -4.07 28.26 4.92
CA GLY A 223 -4.29 29.14 6.08
C GLY A 223 -3.04 29.89 6.54
N GLY A 224 -2.09 30.16 5.63
CA GLY A 224 -0.81 30.82 5.96
C GLY A 224 0.30 29.90 6.48
N THR A 225 0.02 28.60 6.64
CA THR A 225 0.98 27.61 7.18
C THR A 225 1.42 26.63 6.11
N TRP A 226 2.73 26.38 6.05
CA TRP A 226 3.31 25.36 5.18
C TRP A 226 3.35 23.99 5.87
N SER A 227 2.97 22.93 5.15
CA SER A 227 3.33 21.57 5.55
C SER A 227 4.83 21.34 5.35
N ALA A 228 5.36 20.32 6.02
CA ALA A 228 6.66 19.76 5.64
C ALA A 228 6.60 19.20 4.20
N TRP A 229 7.77 19.08 3.59
CA TRP A 229 7.92 18.36 2.32
C TRP A 229 7.70 16.87 2.54
N GLY A 230 6.70 16.30 1.86
CA GLY A 230 6.53 14.86 1.74
C GLY A 230 7.33 14.33 0.56
N LYS A 231 8.24 13.37 0.81
CA LYS A 231 8.97 12.67 -0.24
C LYS A 231 8.05 11.65 -0.92
N ILE A 232 8.02 11.67 -2.25
CA ILE A 232 7.26 10.71 -3.05
C ILE A 232 8.23 9.60 -3.45
N TYR A 233 7.88 8.36 -3.11
CA TYR A 233 8.65 7.18 -3.45
C TYR A 233 8.14 6.55 -4.75
N ASP A 234 9.05 5.93 -5.48
CA ASP A 234 8.78 5.23 -6.73
C ASP A 234 9.70 4.01 -6.86
N THR A 235 9.68 3.35 -8.02
CA THR A 235 10.46 2.12 -8.25
C THR A 235 11.98 2.35 -8.27
N ASN A 236 12.45 3.57 -8.58
CA ASN A 236 13.86 3.96 -8.62
C ASN A 236 14.30 4.69 -7.33
N ASN A 237 13.36 5.24 -6.56
CA ASN A 237 13.56 5.83 -5.24
C ASN A 237 12.63 5.11 -4.25
N LYS A 238 13.06 3.93 -3.78
CA LYS A 238 12.31 3.11 -2.81
C LYS A 238 12.51 3.62 -1.37
N PRO A 239 11.53 3.41 -0.47
CA PRO A 239 11.71 3.70 0.94
C PRO A 239 12.63 2.67 1.61
N THR A 240 13.39 3.13 2.60
CA THR A 240 14.20 2.30 3.49
C THR A 240 13.38 1.81 4.69
N ALA A 241 13.87 0.80 5.41
CA ALA A 241 13.23 0.36 6.66
C ALA A 241 13.08 1.51 7.67
N SER A 242 14.02 2.46 7.70
CA SER A 242 13.88 3.69 8.50
C SER A 242 12.78 4.61 7.99
N ASP A 243 12.57 4.70 6.68
CA ASP A 243 11.54 5.58 6.11
C ASP A 243 10.12 5.11 6.43
N THR A 244 9.94 3.80 6.66
CA THR A 244 8.65 3.19 7.00
C THR A 244 8.55 2.73 8.45
N ALA A 245 9.57 3.02 9.27
CA ALA A 245 9.71 2.52 10.63
C ALA A 245 9.62 0.98 10.77
N ALA A 246 10.07 0.24 9.75
CA ALA A 246 10.19 -1.22 9.76
C ALA A 246 11.53 -1.71 10.38
N LEU A 247 11.58 -2.98 10.79
CA LEU A 247 12.81 -3.62 11.27
C LEU A 247 13.82 -3.88 10.13
N PRO A 248 15.08 -3.43 10.24
CA PRO A 248 16.11 -3.77 9.27
C PRO A 248 16.53 -5.25 9.32
N ILE A 249 16.86 -5.79 8.14
CA ILE A 249 17.28 -7.20 7.96
C ILE A 249 18.71 -7.49 8.44
N THR A 250 19.57 -6.47 8.57
CA THR A 250 20.96 -6.61 9.06
C THR A 250 21.05 -6.88 10.55
N GLY A 251 19.98 -7.43 11.11
CA GLY A 251 19.64 -7.28 12.49
C GLY A 251 19.10 -5.88 12.75
N GLY A 252 18.27 -5.85 13.76
CA GLY A 252 17.60 -4.66 14.22
C GLY A 252 16.65 -5.08 15.32
N ASN A 253 16.16 -4.10 16.05
CA ASN A 253 15.35 -4.39 17.22
C ASN A 253 13.88 -4.12 16.91
N VAL A 254 13.04 -5.17 16.96
CA VAL A 254 11.58 -5.02 16.91
C VAL A 254 11.19 -4.48 18.26
N THR A 255 10.97 -3.16 18.35
CA THR A 255 10.76 -2.46 19.63
C THR A 255 9.37 -2.67 20.22
N GLY A 256 8.44 -3.25 19.44
CA GLY A 256 7.08 -3.64 19.83
C GLY A 256 6.94 -5.12 20.18
N ALA A 257 5.87 -5.51 20.89
CA ALA A 257 5.66 -6.89 21.31
C ALA A 257 5.62 -7.83 20.08
N VAL A 258 6.54 -8.80 20.04
CA VAL A 258 6.20 -10.12 19.50
C VAL A 258 5.41 -10.85 20.58
N SER A 259 4.25 -10.28 20.87
CA SER A 259 3.19 -11.04 21.46
C SER A 259 2.79 -12.08 20.43
N VAL A 260 2.98 -13.34 20.78
CA VAL A 260 1.99 -14.35 20.39
C VAL A 260 0.82 -14.18 21.35
N GLY A 261 -0.05 -13.21 21.06
CA GLY A 261 -1.19 -12.80 21.91
C GLY A 261 -0.88 -11.63 22.88
N ALA A 262 -1.77 -10.64 22.91
CA ALA A 262 -1.47 -9.22 23.17
C ALA A 262 -0.69 -8.82 24.45
N ALA A 263 -0.63 -9.63 25.53
CA ALA A 263 -0.23 -9.16 26.86
C ALA A 263 0.97 -9.86 27.55
N LYS A 264 1.65 -10.83 26.92
CA LYS A 264 2.77 -11.57 27.56
C LYS A 264 3.99 -11.66 26.64
N LYS A 265 5.18 -11.73 27.25
CA LYS A 265 6.48 -11.69 26.57
C LYS A 265 7.09 -13.09 26.44
N PHE A 266 7.72 -13.35 25.29
CA PHE A 266 8.47 -14.56 24.95
C PHE A 266 9.92 -14.15 24.62
N SER A 267 10.93 -14.75 25.26
CA SER A 267 12.32 -14.30 25.22
C SER A 267 13.34 -15.44 24.98
N ILE A 268 14.38 -15.17 24.17
CA ILE A 268 15.51 -16.07 23.85
C ILE A 268 16.80 -15.38 24.34
N ASN A 269 17.56 -16.00 25.26
CA ASN A 269 18.62 -15.34 26.04
C ASN A 269 19.95 -16.13 26.11
N PRO A 270 20.82 -16.03 25.09
CA PRO A 270 22.13 -16.67 25.08
C PRO A 270 23.17 -15.93 25.95
N GLN A 271 23.90 -16.65 26.81
CA GLN A 271 25.08 -16.11 27.52
C GLN A 271 26.34 -16.47 26.73
N ASN A 272 27.07 -15.47 26.22
CA ASN A 272 28.24 -15.64 25.33
C ASN A 272 29.46 -16.33 25.99
N SER A 273 29.30 -16.92 27.17
CA SER A 273 30.23 -17.89 27.80
C SER A 273 29.93 -19.33 27.37
N ALA A 274 28.78 -19.55 26.74
CA ALA A 274 28.46 -20.78 26.07
C ALA A 274 29.42 -20.92 24.89
N THR A 275 30.21 -21.98 24.90
CA THR A 275 31.08 -22.36 23.78
C THR A 275 30.30 -22.98 22.62
N LEU A 276 28.98 -23.09 22.78
CA LEU A 276 28.01 -23.75 21.91
C LEU A 276 26.75 -22.87 21.89
N ASP A 277 26.10 -22.76 20.74
CA ASP A 277 24.86 -21.98 20.65
C ASP A 277 23.77 -22.66 21.46
N ALA A 278 22.99 -21.90 22.23
CA ALA A 278 21.78 -22.39 22.85
C ALA A 278 20.57 -22.01 22.00
N HIS A 279 19.70 -22.98 21.76
CA HIS A 279 18.51 -22.76 20.98
C HIS A 279 17.29 -23.32 21.72
N LEU A 280 16.22 -22.53 21.69
CA LEU A 280 14.91 -23.02 22.03
C LEU A 280 14.28 -23.53 20.73
N ASN A 281 14.24 -24.85 20.59
CA ASN A 281 13.60 -25.49 19.46
C ASN A 281 12.15 -25.76 19.82
N HIS A 282 11.26 -25.39 18.94
CA HIS A 282 9.92 -25.93 18.94
C HIS A 282 9.81 -26.84 17.69
N TRP A 283 9.71 -28.15 17.89
CA TRP A 283 9.70 -29.18 16.84
C TRP A 283 8.74 -30.36 17.15
N GLY A 284 8.68 -31.45 16.37
CA GLY A 284 7.83 -32.65 16.63
C GLY A 284 7.69 -33.64 15.45
N ASN A 285 7.13 -34.86 15.65
CA ASN A 285 6.90 -35.92 14.61
C ASN A 285 5.71 -36.90 14.87
N ALA A 286 5.51 -37.93 14.02
CA ALA A 286 4.35 -38.85 14.03
C ALA A 286 4.25 -39.77 15.26
N ASP A 287 5.37 -40.05 15.92
CA ASP A 287 5.37 -40.72 17.22
C ASP A 287 5.44 -39.70 18.37
N ARG A 288 5.78 -38.43 18.07
CA ARG A 288 6.08 -37.34 19.01
C ARG A 288 5.46 -35.97 18.60
N PRO A 289 4.13 -35.80 18.57
CA PRO A 289 3.43 -34.68 17.93
C PRO A 289 3.88 -33.22 18.19
N THR A 290 4.38 -32.88 19.37
CA THR A 290 4.94 -31.54 19.67
C THR A 290 6.04 -31.72 20.68
N VAL A 291 7.12 -30.98 20.50
CA VAL A 291 8.33 -31.02 21.29
C VAL A 291 8.77 -29.58 21.46
N LEU A 292 8.56 -29.05 22.67
CA LEU A 292 9.28 -27.85 23.07
C LEU A 292 10.57 -28.33 23.72
N GLU A 293 11.67 -28.07 23.04
CA GLU A 293 12.99 -28.55 23.38
C GLU A 293 13.93 -27.39 23.63
N PHE A 294 14.73 -27.58 24.65
CA PHE A 294 15.90 -26.76 24.87
C PHE A 294 17.14 -27.59 24.58
N GLY A 295 18.02 -27.06 23.76
CA GLY A 295 19.25 -27.73 23.36
C GLY A 295 20.35 -26.73 23.02
N ASP A 296 21.50 -27.29 22.70
CA ASP A 296 22.63 -26.56 22.17
C ASP A 296 23.13 -27.17 20.85
N THR A 297 24.18 -26.60 20.26
CA THR A 297 24.78 -27.10 19.01
C THR A 297 25.24 -28.56 19.04
N THR A 298 25.30 -29.21 20.22
CA THR A 298 25.74 -30.60 20.38
C THR A 298 24.59 -31.57 20.62
N SER A 299 23.64 -31.29 21.53
CA SER A 299 22.48 -32.16 21.77
C SER A 299 21.32 -31.48 22.53
N TYR A 300 20.21 -32.20 22.72
CA TYR A 300 19.09 -31.74 23.55
C TYR A 300 19.41 -31.89 25.05
N HIS A 301 18.88 -30.98 25.86
CA HIS A 301 19.02 -31.05 27.32
C HIS A 301 17.75 -31.62 27.96
N PHE A 302 16.61 -31.07 27.57
CA PHE A 302 15.30 -31.55 27.96
C PHE A 302 14.26 -31.20 26.92
N TYR A 303 13.18 -31.98 26.91
CA TYR A 303 12.01 -31.67 26.13
C TYR A 303 10.72 -32.13 26.81
N SER A 304 9.65 -31.42 26.52
CA SER A 304 8.29 -31.90 26.76
C SER A 304 7.73 -32.41 25.44
N GLN A 305 7.18 -33.62 25.40
CA GLN A 305 6.50 -34.13 24.20
C GLN A 305 5.17 -34.81 24.44
N ARG A 306 4.35 -34.83 23.40
CA ARG A 306 3.19 -35.74 23.29
C ARG A 306 3.58 -36.97 22.46
N ASN A 307 3.10 -38.17 22.79
CA ASN A 307 3.36 -39.46 22.13
C ASN A 307 2.22 -39.89 21.19
N LYS A 308 2.45 -40.94 20.39
CA LYS A 308 1.47 -41.51 19.42
C LYS A 308 0.18 -42.03 20.04
N ASP A 309 0.28 -42.61 21.23
CA ASP A 309 -0.88 -43.06 21.99
C ASP A 309 -1.60 -41.91 22.73
N GLY A 310 -1.10 -40.68 22.58
CA GLY A 310 -1.65 -39.47 23.18
C GLY A 310 -1.04 -39.10 24.53
N SER A 311 -0.23 -39.97 25.14
CA SER A 311 0.43 -39.69 26.43
C SER A 311 1.40 -38.51 26.32
N ILE A 312 1.65 -37.80 27.43
CA ILE A 312 2.66 -36.72 27.50
C ILE A 312 3.81 -37.20 28.36
N ILE A 313 5.03 -36.95 27.89
CA ILE A 313 6.23 -37.17 28.68
C ILE A 313 7.06 -35.90 28.74
N PHE A 314 7.72 -35.72 29.87
CA PHE A 314 8.78 -34.75 30.04
C PHE A 314 10.07 -35.55 30.27
N THR A 315 11.05 -35.37 29.39
CA THR A 315 12.27 -36.17 29.39
C THR A 315 13.47 -35.25 29.55
N SER A 316 14.39 -35.65 30.43
CA SER A 316 15.72 -35.07 30.53
C SER A 316 16.75 -36.10 30.08
N ALA A 317 17.77 -35.65 29.36
CA ALA A 317 18.94 -36.48 29.03
C ALA A 317 19.83 -36.76 30.25
N GLY A 318 19.66 -36.01 31.35
CA GLY A 318 20.51 -36.04 32.53
C GLY A 318 19.75 -36.19 33.86
N THR A 319 20.44 -35.92 34.97
CA THR A 319 19.89 -36.04 36.34
C THR A 319 18.98 -34.86 36.69
N LEU A 320 17.91 -35.12 37.44
CA LEU A 320 17.05 -34.08 38.03
C LEU A 320 17.42 -33.83 39.50
N ASN A 321 17.72 -32.58 39.86
CA ASN A 321 18.05 -32.16 41.23
C ASN A 321 17.07 -31.10 41.78
N PRO A 322 15.93 -31.51 42.35
CA PRO A 322 14.97 -30.62 43.01
C PRO A 322 15.54 -29.87 44.22
N ALA A 323 15.16 -28.60 44.39
CA ALA A 323 15.56 -27.79 45.55
C ALA A 323 14.64 -27.94 46.76
N ASN A 324 13.35 -28.21 46.53
CA ASN A 324 12.41 -28.56 47.57
C ASN A 324 11.85 -29.94 47.24
N TRP A 325 12.02 -30.87 48.15
CA TRP A 325 11.53 -32.24 48.01
C TRP A 325 10.17 -32.47 48.67
N SER A 326 9.65 -31.49 49.40
CA SER A 326 8.34 -31.59 50.05
C SER A 326 7.17 -31.48 49.07
N ASN A 327 7.45 -31.16 47.79
CA ASN A 327 6.45 -31.08 46.73
C ASN A 327 6.22 -32.42 46.02
N PHE A 328 6.96 -33.47 46.39
CA PHE A 328 6.68 -34.83 45.92
C PHE A 328 5.58 -35.48 46.76
N ASP A 329 4.81 -36.38 46.15
CA ASP A 329 3.72 -37.12 46.80
C ASP A 329 4.20 -37.76 48.11
N ALA A 330 3.41 -37.65 49.18
CA ALA A 330 3.78 -38.04 50.55
C ALA A 330 4.13 -39.53 50.73
N ARG A 331 3.82 -40.37 49.72
CA ARG A 331 4.27 -41.76 49.64
C ARG A 331 5.75 -41.88 49.28
N TYR A 332 6.34 -40.85 48.69
CA TYR A 332 7.75 -40.78 48.34
C TYR A 332 8.48 -40.02 49.44
N TYR A 333 9.16 -40.78 50.28
CA TYR A 333 10.00 -40.26 51.35
C TYR A 333 11.40 -39.96 50.82
N THR A 334 12.03 -38.89 51.31
CA THR A 334 13.49 -38.78 51.18
C THR A 334 14.13 -40.03 51.77
N GLN A 335 15.31 -40.42 51.29
CA GLN A 335 15.97 -41.62 51.81
C GLN A 335 16.09 -41.59 53.34
N THR A 336 16.39 -40.42 53.92
CA THR A 336 16.42 -40.20 55.37
C THR A 336 15.05 -40.43 56.04
N ALA A 337 13.95 -39.91 55.47
CA ALA A 337 12.61 -40.10 56.02
C ALA A 337 12.08 -41.54 55.84
N ALA A 338 12.44 -42.22 54.74
CA ALA A 338 12.13 -43.63 54.52
C ALA A 338 12.82 -44.50 55.57
N ASN A 339 14.11 -44.24 55.80
CA ASN A 339 14.93 -44.97 56.76
C ASN A 339 14.46 -44.78 58.22
N GLY A 340 13.82 -43.65 58.56
CA GLY A 340 13.24 -43.40 59.88
C GLY A 340 11.84 -44.00 60.09
N LYS A 341 11.06 -44.22 59.01
CA LYS A 341 9.68 -44.74 59.09
C LYS A 341 9.57 -46.25 58.86
N PHE A 342 10.52 -46.87 58.18
CA PHE A 342 10.47 -48.29 57.81
C PHE A 342 11.75 -49.02 58.22
N GLN A 343 11.64 -50.30 58.63
CA GLN A 343 12.79 -51.15 58.93
C GLN A 343 13.68 -51.30 57.69
N PRO A 344 15.01 -51.10 57.81
CA PRO A 344 15.92 -51.22 56.69
C PRO A 344 15.81 -52.59 56.03
N LYS A 345 15.86 -52.61 54.70
CA LYS A 345 16.04 -53.84 53.92
C LYS A 345 17.27 -54.58 54.45
N GLY A 346 17.07 -55.77 55.03
CA GLY A 346 18.15 -56.56 55.63
C GLY A 346 17.95 -56.91 57.10
N SER A 347 17.02 -56.23 57.80
CA SER A 347 16.46 -56.72 59.06
C SER A 347 15.40 -57.83 58.86
N TYR A 348 15.49 -58.61 57.79
CA TYR A 348 14.68 -59.80 57.55
C TYR A 348 15.48 -61.03 57.98
N THR A 349 14.85 -62.05 58.60
CA THR A 349 15.59 -63.22 59.10
C THR A 349 16.27 -64.00 57.96
N PRO A 350 17.54 -64.44 58.13
CA PRO A 350 18.43 -64.72 57.00
C PRO A 350 18.12 -66.01 56.24
N THR A 351 18.39 -65.99 54.93
CA THR A 351 18.46 -67.17 54.06
C THR A 351 19.41 -68.22 54.64
N GLY A 352 18.98 -69.49 54.68
CA GLY A 352 19.78 -70.62 55.19
C GLY A 352 19.42 -71.10 56.60
N THR A 353 18.37 -70.55 57.23
CA THR A 353 17.95 -70.95 58.60
C THR A 353 16.64 -71.76 58.65
N SER A 354 16.12 -72.19 57.50
CA SER A 354 14.91 -73.03 57.43
C SER A 354 14.98 -74.00 56.26
N TYR A 355 14.75 -75.28 56.54
CA TYR A 355 14.70 -76.34 55.54
C TYR A 355 13.46 -76.20 54.65
N THR A 356 13.60 -76.48 53.37
CA THR A 356 12.47 -76.73 52.48
C THR A 356 11.75 -78.03 52.88
N LYS A 357 10.49 -78.20 52.48
CA LYS A 357 9.70 -79.39 52.86
C LYS A 357 10.35 -80.71 52.43
N THR A 358 10.94 -80.76 51.24
CA THR A 358 11.69 -81.91 50.73
C THR A 358 12.94 -82.22 51.57
N GLU A 359 13.65 -81.19 52.05
CA GLU A 359 14.82 -81.37 52.93
C GLU A 359 14.42 -81.88 54.32
N SER A 360 13.26 -81.46 54.83
CA SER A 360 12.73 -81.97 56.09
C SER A 360 12.31 -83.44 55.99
N ASP A 361 11.54 -83.80 54.96
CA ASP A 361 10.99 -85.16 54.77
C ASP A 361 12.10 -86.20 54.45
N ALA A 362 13.25 -85.76 53.95
CA ALA A 362 14.42 -86.61 53.73
C ALA A 362 15.31 -86.81 54.97
N LYS A 363 15.22 -85.88 55.94
CA LYS A 363 16.10 -85.84 57.12
C LYS A 363 15.43 -86.38 58.38
N TYR A 364 14.11 -86.35 58.44
CA TYR A 364 13.35 -86.74 59.63
C TYR A 364 12.25 -87.77 59.30
N PRO A 365 12.02 -88.78 60.17
CA PRO A 365 11.00 -89.80 59.92
C PRO A 365 9.59 -89.22 59.86
N ALA A 366 8.81 -89.68 58.88
CA ALA A 366 7.45 -89.19 58.66
C ALA A 366 6.37 -90.06 59.32
N ALA A 367 6.67 -91.32 59.67
CA ALA A 367 5.74 -92.25 60.34
C ALA A 367 6.46 -93.42 61.04
N PHE A 368 5.77 -94.12 61.96
CA PHE A 368 6.30 -95.27 62.73
C PHE A 368 5.30 -96.45 62.76
N ARG A 369 5.80 -97.71 62.77
CA ARG A 369 4.97 -98.94 62.86
C ARG A 369 5.75 -100.14 63.42
N THR A 370 5.11 -101.30 63.59
CA THR A 370 5.78 -102.60 63.81
C THR A 370 5.80 -103.44 62.53
N GLY A 371 6.91 -104.15 62.27
CA GLY A 371 7.09 -105.05 61.13
C GLY A 371 6.35 -106.39 61.22
N ALA A 372 6.72 -107.35 60.38
CA ALA A 372 6.11 -108.68 60.35
C ALA A 372 6.33 -109.46 61.66
N ARG A 373 5.29 -110.20 62.09
CA ARG A 373 5.27 -110.94 63.36
C ARG A 373 5.87 -112.35 63.15
N VAL A 374 6.81 -112.75 64.00
CA VAL A 374 7.47 -114.07 63.94
C VAL A 374 7.26 -114.81 65.25
N LYS A 375 6.91 -116.10 65.19
CA LYS A 375 6.66 -116.96 66.36
C LYS A 375 7.93 -117.72 66.77
N LEU A 376 8.29 -117.63 68.04
CA LEU A 376 9.23 -118.50 68.73
C LEU A 376 8.44 -119.58 69.48
N SER A 377 8.79 -120.84 69.28
CA SER A 377 8.12 -122.00 69.88
C SER A 377 9.07 -122.75 70.81
N ASN A 378 8.54 -123.61 71.69
CA ASN A 378 9.28 -124.47 72.62
C ASN A 378 10.12 -123.69 73.66
N LEU A 379 9.59 -122.59 74.20
CA LEU A 379 10.29 -121.74 75.17
C LEU A 379 10.21 -122.24 76.63
N ASN A 380 9.33 -123.21 76.91
CA ASN A 380 9.13 -123.77 78.25
C ASN A 380 10.32 -124.55 78.82
N ALA A 381 11.27 -124.96 77.97
CA ALA A 381 12.51 -125.64 78.35
C ALA A 381 13.73 -124.70 78.39
N ALA A 382 13.58 -123.43 78.00
CA ALA A 382 14.65 -122.43 78.03
C ALA A 382 14.60 -121.66 79.35
N GLY A 383 15.64 -121.75 80.19
CA GLY A 383 15.67 -121.10 81.51
C GLY A 383 15.49 -119.57 81.49
N ASP A 384 15.84 -118.91 80.38
CA ASP A 384 15.51 -117.51 80.10
C ASP A 384 14.97 -117.40 78.67
N TRP A 385 13.65 -117.29 78.53
CA TRP A 385 12.98 -117.17 77.23
C TRP A 385 13.20 -115.80 76.57
N SER A 386 13.45 -114.75 77.36
CA SER A 386 13.59 -113.38 76.85
C SER A 386 14.86 -113.22 76.01
N SER A 387 15.92 -113.94 76.38
CA SER A 387 17.16 -114.06 75.60
C SER A 387 17.00 -114.63 74.19
N LYS A 388 15.83 -115.20 73.86
CA LYS A 388 15.54 -115.77 72.54
C LYS A 388 14.86 -114.79 71.58
N VAL A 389 14.41 -113.63 72.07
CA VAL A 389 13.96 -112.54 71.19
C VAL A 389 15.20 -111.89 70.55
N PRO A 390 15.29 -111.83 69.21
CA PRO A 390 16.46 -111.25 68.56
C PRO A 390 16.67 -109.78 68.92
N ALA A 391 17.93 -109.35 69.03
CA ALA A 391 18.27 -107.96 69.31
C ALA A 391 17.65 -106.99 68.28
N GLY A 392 17.09 -105.88 68.78
CA GLY A 392 16.35 -104.90 67.96
C GLY A 392 14.90 -105.27 67.65
N ALA A 393 14.46 -106.50 67.94
CA ALA A 393 13.06 -106.85 67.94
C ALA A 393 12.42 -106.61 69.31
N VAL A 394 11.12 -106.36 69.32
CA VAL A 394 10.31 -106.27 70.53
C VAL A 394 9.39 -107.48 70.64
N ASN A 395 9.24 -108.02 71.84
CA ASN A 395 8.18 -108.98 72.12
C ASN A 395 6.83 -108.26 72.02
N ILE A 396 5.95 -108.78 71.18
CA ILE A 396 4.63 -108.20 70.93
C ILE A 396 3.50 -109.07 71.48
N ALA A 397 3.76 -110.31 71.87
CA ALA A 397 2.81 -111.21 72.54
C ALA A 397 3.51 -112.45 73.11
N SER A 398 3.11 -112.89 74.31
CA SER A 398 3.57 -114.15 74.92
C SER A 398 2.40 -115.12 75.07
N ILE A 399 2.67 -116.42 74.92
CA ILE A 399 1.68 -117.49 75.03
C ILE A 399 2.06 -118.39 76.21
N THR A 400 1.12 -118.61 77.11
CA THR A 400 1.23 -119.58 78.22
C THR A 400 0.35 -120.79 77.94
N ALA A 401 0.66 -121.93 78.56
CA ALA A 401 -0.13 -123.16 78.44
C ALA A 401 -0.97 -123.43 79.70
N GLY A 402 -1.61 -122.37 80.23
CA GLY A 402 -2.46 -122.45 81.43
C GLY A 402 -1.71 -122.49 82.77
N ASP A 403 -0.39 -122.28 82.76
CA ASP A 403 0.46 -122.05 83.93
C ASP A 403 1.31 -120.78 83.75
N ASP A 404 2.19 -120.48 84.71
CA ASP A 404 3.03 -119.26 84.71
C ASP A 404 4.23 -119.35 83.76
N ARG A 405 4.39 -120.43 82.98
CA ARG A 405 5.53 -120.61 82.07
C ARG A 405 5.18 -120.22 80.65
N ILE A 406 6.07 -119.44 80.02
CA ILE A 406 5.94 -119.05 78.62
C ILE A 406 6.33 -120.21 77.73
N THR A 407 5.41 -120.66 76.87
CA THR A 407 5.63 -121.79 75.95
C THR A 407 5.98 -121.34 74.54
N ALA A 408 5.50 -120.15 74.14
CA ALA A 408 5.83 -119.50 72.87
C ALA A 408 5.72 -117.97 73.00
N ALA A 409 6.38 -117.24 72.10
CA ALA A 409 6.28 -115.79 72.01
C ALA A 409 6.27 -115.32 70.56
N TYR A 410 5.71 -114.14 70.30
CA TYR A 410 5.82 -113.45 69.02
C TYR A 410 6.68 -112.21 69.17
N TYR A 411 7.58 -111.99 68.22
CA TYR A 411 8.34 -110.75 68.13
C TYR A 411 8.15 -110.07 66.78
N ALA A 412 8.39 -108.76 66.74
CA ALA A 412 8.48 -107.98 65.51
C ALA A 412 9.50 -106.84 65.69
N TYR A 413 10.05 -106.34 64.59
CA TYR A 413 10.95 -105.18 64.62
C TYR A 413 10.14 -103.88 64.54
N PRO A 414 10.37 -102.89 65.42
CA PRO A 414 9.87 -101.54 65.18
C PRO A 414 10.43 -100.99 63.87
N GLN A 415 9.66 -100.16 63.17
CA GLN A 415 10.02 -99.56 61.89
C GLN A 415 9.64 -98.07 61.82
N TYR A 416 10.42 -97.29 61.09
CA TYR A 416 10.10 -95.89 60.74
C TYR A 416 10.12 -95.67 59.22
N TYR A 417 9.34 -94.70 58.75
CA TYR A 417 9.24 -94.34 57.35
C TYR A 417 10.15 -93.15 57.04
N LEU A 418 11.14 -93.38 56.19
CA LEU A 418 12.10 -92.38 55.76
C LEU A 418 12.46 -92.63 54.30
N ASN A 419 12.57 -91.57 53.49
CA ASN A 419 12.94 -91.66 52.07
C ASN A 419 12.11 -92.70 51.28
N GLY A 420 10.80 -92.74 51.54
CA GLY A 420 9.88 -93.59 50.78
C GLY A 420 9.83 -95.06 51.19
N LYS A 421 10.61 -95.50 52.20
CA LYS A 421 10.70 -96.91 52.63
C LYS A 421 10.55 -97.07 54.15
N TRP A 422 10.07 -98.23 54.57
CA TRP A 422 10.05 -98.63 55.97
C TRP A 422 11.36 -99.30 56.36
N VAL A 423 12.03 -98.76 57.38
CA VAL A 423 13.33 -99.21 57.85
C VAL A 423 13.19 -99.74 59.28
N ASN A 424 13.78 -100.90 59.59
CA ASN A 424 13.83 -101.40 60.97
C ASN A 424 14.71 -100.46 61.80
N PHE A 425 14.32 -100.22 63.05
CA PHE A 425 15.28 -99.67 64.01
C PHE A 425 16.41 -100.71 64.18
N SER A 426 17.65 -100.33 63.90
CA SER A 426 18.79 -101.18 64.24
C SER A 426 18.96 -101.19 65.75
N GLY A 427 19.02 -102.37 66.36
CA GLY A 427 19.46 -102.49 67.75
C GLY A 427 20.89 -101.96 67.86
N ALA A 428 21.13 -101.04 68.78
CA ALA A 428 22.48 -100.60 69.13
C ALA A 428 23.27 -101.72 69.80
#